data_AF-A0A927G410-F1
#
_entry.id   AF-A0A927G410-F1
#
_cell.length_a   1.000
_cell.length_b   1.000
_cell.length_c   1.000
_cell.angle_alpha   90.00
_cell.angle_beta   90.00
_cell.angle_gamma   90.00
#
_symmetry.space_group_name_H-M   'P 1'
#
loop_
_entity.id
_entity.type
_entity.pdbx_description
1 polymer ?
#
loop_
_entity_poly.entity_id
_entity_poly.type
_entity_poly.pdbx_seq_one_letter_code
_entity_poly.pdbx_strand_id
1 'polypeptide(L)'
;MKNNSNKSNVGHTIFKPTGVRHEFPKVDLVKQQVTCTVLYKEETYMTVIVDLKNDTVQVQGDVEALGNLSMDKDSFIDMFKYWAKVFIDNGISNPSDYFDEIIKNQS
;
A
#
# COMPACT_ATOMS: atom_id res chain seq x y z
N MET A 1 24.21 6.49 53.04
CA MET A 1 24.12 5.53 51.93
C MET A 1 24.15 6.32 50.62
N LYS A 2 25.10 6.02 49.72
CA LYS A 2 25.21 6.69 48.41
C LYS A 2 24.14 6.13 47.49
N ASN A 3 23.19 6.96 47.04
CA ASN A 3 22.20 6.57 46.03
C ASN A 3 22.89 6.53 44.66
N ASN A 4 23.44 5.37 44.29
CA ASN A 4 23.83 5.10 42.91
C ASN A 4 22.55 4.93 42.08
N SER A 5 22.15 5.97 41.34
CA SER A 5 21.13 5.85 40.31
C SER A 5 21.68 5.00 39.16
N ASN A 6 21.41 3.70 39.21
CA ASN A 6 21.64 2.80 38.08
C ASN A 6 20.84 3.34 36.88
N LYS A 7 21.52 3.93 35.89
CA LYS A 7 20.91 4.28 34.61
C LYS A 7 20.39 2.98 33.99
N SER A 8 19.09 2.84 33.84
CA SER A 8 18.49 1.70 33.16
C SER A 8 18.93 1.72 31.69
N ASN A 9 19.45 0.59 31.21
CA ASN A 9 19.99 0.45 29.86
C ASN A 9 18.88 0.11 28.83
N VAL A 10 17.71 0.73 28.98
CA VAL A 10 16.54 0.47 28.13
C VAL A 10 16.56 1.45 26.97
N GLY A 11 16.90 0.96 25.78
CA GLY A 11 16.74 1.72 24.54
C GLY A 11 15.29 1.67 24.07
N HIS A 12 14.71 2.82 23.71
CA HIS A 12 13.39 2.88 23.10
C HIS A 12 13.54 3.01 21.58
N THR A 13 12.77 2.23 20.82
CA THR A 13 12.69 2.33 19.35
C THR A 13 11.44 3.10 18.98
N ILE A 14 11.57 4.05 18.04
CA ILE A 14 10.44 4.81 17.50
C ILE A 14 10.18 4.32 16.08
N PHE A 15 8.96 3.84 15.84
CA PHE A 15 8.48 3.54 14.50
C PHE A 15 7.87 4.81 13.89
N LYS A 16 8.36 5.21 12.72
CA LYS A 16 7.83 6.36 11.97
C LYS A 16 7.43 5.89 10.57
N PRO A 17 6.24 6.26 10.06
CA PRO A 17 5.86 5.92 8.69
C PRO A 17 6.83 6.57 7.70
N THR A 18 7.16 5.84 6.62
CA THR A 18 8.03 6.34 5.56
C THR A 18 7.37 7.45 4.75
N GLY A 19 6.04 7.51 4.77
CA GLY A 19 5.23 8.46 4.01
C GLY A 19 4.91 7.98 2.58
N VAL A 20 5.42 6.82 2.18
CA VAL A 20 5.01 6.14 0.94
C VAL A 20 3.61 5.58 1.14
N ARG A 21 2.72 5.85 0.20
CA ARG A 21 1.32 5.40 0.21
C ARG A 21 1.02 4.63 -1.06
N HIS A 22 0.02 3.78 -1.01
CA HIS A 22 -0.57 3.18 -2.19
C HIS A 22 -2.07 3.35 -2.15
N GLU A 23 -2.67 3.56 -3.32
CA GLU A 23 -4.08 3.85 -3.45
C GLU A 23 -4.68 3.04 -4.61
N PHE A 24 -6.00 2.90 -4.58
CA PHE A 24 -6.77 2.19 -5.61
C PHE A 24 -7.79 3.15 -6.22
N PRO A 25 -7.35 4.17 -6.98
CA PRO A 25 -8.21 5.27 -7.43
C PRO A 25 -9.38 4.83 -8.33
N LYS A 26 -9.31 3.63 -8.93
CA LYS A 26 -10.37 3.14 -9.81
C LYS A 26 -10.47 1.62 -9.83
N VAL A 27 -11.67 1.12 -9.60
CA VAL A 27 -12.06 -0.27 -9.86
C VAL A 27 -13.20 -0.30 -10.88
N ASP A 28 -12.96 -0.91 -12.04
CA ASP A 28 -13.97 -1.17 -13.06
C ASP A 28 -14.39 -2.64 -12.99
N LEU A 29 -15.51 -2.89 -12.31
CA LEU A 29 -16.05 -4.25 -12.13
C LEU A 29 -16.49 -4.89 -13.46
N VAL A 30 -16.91 -4.08 -14.45
CA VAL A 30 -17.38 -4.58 -15.75
C VAL A 30 -16.21 -5.03 -16.61
N LYS A 31 -15.13 -4.24 -16.63
CA LYS A 31 -13.89 -4.59 -17.34
C LYS A 31 -12.98 -5.51 -16.54
N GLN A 32 -13.26 -5.72 -15.25
CA GLN A 32 -12.40 -6.40 -14.29
C GLN A 32 -10.99 -5.80 -14.25
N GLN A 33 -10.94 -4.46 -14.21
CA GLN A 33 -9.71 -3.69 -14.25
C GLN A 33 -9.57 -2.83 -12.99
N VAL A 34 -8.38 -2.83 -12.40
CA VAL A 34 -8.06 -2.00 -11.23
C VAL A 34 -6.86 -1.13 -11.55
N THR A 35 -6.99 0.17 -11.27
CA THR A 35 -5.88 1.13 -11.32
C THR A 35 -5.36 1.32 -9.90
N CYS A 36 -4.07 1.09 -9.72
CA CYS A 36 -3.35 1.23 -8.48
C CYS A 36 -2.24 2.27 -8.64
N THR A 37 -1.97 3.05 -7.60
CA THR A 37 -0.91 4.07 -7.61
C THR A 37 -0.03 3.94 -6.37
N VAL A 38 1.26 4.26 -6.53
CA VAL A 38 2.22 4.45 -5.44
C VAL A 38 2.59 5.91 -5.39
N LEU A 39 2.38 6.53 -4.22
CA LEU A 39 2.56 7.96 -4.00
C LEU A 39 3.60 8.22 -2.92
N TYR A 40 4.37 9.29 -3.10
CA TYR A 40 5.25 9.83 -2.07
C TYR A 40 5.29 11.36 -2.20
N LYS A 41 5.08 12.07 -1.09
CA LYS A 41 5.01 13.55 -1.06
C LYS A 41 4.06 14.13 -2.13
N GLU A 42 2.88 13.51 -2.28
CA GLU A 42 1.83 13.91 -3.25
C GLU A 42 2.21 13.69 -4.73
N GLU A 43 3.39 13.14 -5.02
CA GLU A 43 3.80 12.75 -6.36
C GLU A 43 3.52 11.26 -6.60
N THR A 44 3.06 10.92 -7.81
CA THR A 44 2.87 9.53 -8.23
C THR A 44 4.16 9.00 -8.85
N TYR A 45 4.74 7.98 -8.22
CA TYR A 45 5.99 7.34 -8.67
C TYR A 45 5.70 6.18 -9.61
N MET A 46 4.63 5.43 -9.32
CA MET A 46 4.24 4.26 -10.10
C MET A 46 2.72 4.15 -10.21
N THR A 47 2.24 3.81 -11.39
CA THR A 47 0.85 3.45 -11.67
C THR A 47 0.82 2.05 -12.25
N VAL A 48 -0.01 1.18 -11.69
CA VAL A 48 -0.20 -0.19 -12.13
C VAL A 48 -1.65 -0.39 -12.52
N ILE A 49 -1.90 -0.86 -13.73
CA ILE A 49 -3.23 -1.25 -14.20
C ILE A 49 -3.24 -2.77 -14.28
N VAL A 50 -4.03 -3.39 -13.40
CA VAL A 50 -4.25 -4.84 -13.39
C VAL A 50 -5.54 -5.13 -14.13
N ASP A 51 -5.47 -5.88 -15.22
CA ASP A 51 -6.60 -6.34 -16.00
C ASP A 51 -6.73 -7.85 -15.81
N LEU A 52 -7.66 -8.27 -14.95
CA LEU A 52 -7.88 -9.68 -14.63
C LEU A 52 -8.60 -10.43 -15.76
N LYS A 53 -9.35 -9.72 -16.60
CA LYS A 53 -10.09 -10.33 -17.70
C LYS A 53 -9.16 -10.82 -18.80
N ASN A 54 -8.12 -10.03 -19.10
CA ASN A 54 -7.13 -10.34 -20.13
C ASN A 54 -5.85 -10.97 -19.54
N ASP A 55 -5.77 -11.13 -18.22
CA ASP A 55 -4.57 -11.57 -17.49
C ASP A 55 -3.33 -10.73 -17.85
N THR A 56 -3.48 -9.40 -17.83
CA THR A 56 -2.39 -8.47 -18.16
C THR A 56 -2.17 -7.45 -17.05
N VAL A 57 -0.91 -7.03 -16.92
CA VAL A 57 -0.51 -5.96 -16.01
C VAL A 57 0.27 -4.91 -16.81
N GLN A 58 -0.18 -3.67 -16.75
CA GLN A 58 0.52 -2.53 -17.33
C GLN A 58 1.10 -1.69 -16.21
N VAL A 59 2.38 -1.33 -16.33
CA VAL A 59 3.09 -0.56 -15.33
C VAL A 59 3.65 0.70 -15.97
N GLN A 60 3.42 1.84 -15.32
CA GLN A 60 3.96 3.14 -15.72
C GLN A 60 4.72 3.72 -14.52
N GLY A 61 5.92 4.23 -14.76
CA GLY A 61 6.80 4.73 -13.70
C GLY A 61 7.54 3.63 -12.93
N ASP A 62 8.20 4.01 -11.85
CA ASP A 62 9.01 3.13 -11.01
C ASP A 62 9.16 3.68 -9.59
N VAL A 63 9.48 2.79 -8.65
CA VAL A 63 9.74 3.09 -7.23
C VAL A 63 11.24 3.10 -6.89
N GLU A 64 12.14 2.84 -7.85
CA GLU A 64 13.60 2.87 -7.62
C GLU A 64 14.07 4.15 -6.91
N ALA A 65 13.50 5.31 -7.27
CA ALA A 65 13.85 6.60 -6.67
C ALA A 65 13.50 6.71 -5.17
N LEU A 66 12.61 5.85 -4.66
CA LEU A 66 12.25 5.80 -3.25
C LEU A 66 13.28 5.01 -2.42
N GLY A 67 14.12 4.18 -3.04
CA GLY A 67 15.14 3.36 -2.38
C GLY A 67 14.59 2.60 -1.18
N ASN A 68 15.24 2.72 -0.02
CA ASN A 68 14.85 2.01 1.21
C ASN A 68 13.56 2.55 1.87
N LEU A 69 12.89 3.56 1.29
CA LEU A 69 11.63 4.07 1.82
C LEU A 69 10.42 3.21 1.44
N SER A 70 10.55 2.34 0.44
CA SER A 70 9.49 1.48 -0.06
C SER A 70 9.97 0.05 -0.28
N MET A 71 9.02 -0.84 -0.53
CA MET A 71 9.30 -2.13 -1.15
C MET A 71 9.71 -1.95 -2.62
N ASP A 72 10.25 -3.01 -3.20
CA ASP A 72 10.57 -3.06 -4.62
C ASP A 72 9.32 -3.10 -5.50
N LYS A 73 9.54 -2.87 -6.79
CA LYS A 73 8.49 -2.80 -7.82
C LYS A 73 7.69 -4.09 -7.93
N ASP A 74 8.35 -5.24 -7.93
CA ASP A 74 7.69 -6.53 -8.13
C ASP A 74 6.79 -6.86 -6.93
N SER A 75 7.26 -6.57 -5.71
CA SER A 75 6.46 -6.68 -4.50
C SER A 75 5.17 -5.83 -4.54
N PHE A 76 5.25 -4.59 -5.04
CA PHE A 76 4.06 -3.76 -5.23
C PHE A 76 3.11 -4.35 -6.28
N ILE A 77 3.63 -4.82 -7.41
CA ILE A 77 2.83 -5.42 -8.48
C ILE A 77 2.08 -6.64 -7.95
N ASP A 78 2.74 -7.51 -7.19
CA ASP A 78 2.10 -8.72 -6.64
C ASP A 78 1.05 -8.37 -5.58
N MET A 79 1.31 -7.38 -4.72
CA MET A 79 0.31 -6.84 -3.80
C MET A 79 -0.91 -6.29 -4.55
N PHE A 80 -0.70 -5.56 -5.65
CA PHE A 80 -1.78 -5.01 -6.46
C PHE A 80 -2.58 -6.07 -7.20
N LYS A 81 -1.95 -7.13 -7.72
CA LYS A 81 -2.68 -8.28 -8.30
C LYS A 81 -3.58 -8.94 -7.27
N TYR A 82 -3.08 -9.15 -6.06
CA TYR A 82 -3.85 -9.74 -4.97
C TYR A 82 -5.09 -8.88 -4.64
N TRP A 83 -4.90 -7.59 -4.41
CA TRP A 83 -6.01 -6.69 -4.08
C TRP A 83 -7.00 -6.51 -5.24
N ALA A 84 -6.51 -6.44 -6.48
CA ALA A 84 -7.38 -6.38 -7.64
C ALA A 84 -8.32 -7.60 -7.66
N LYS A 85 -7.79 -8.79 -7.40
CA LYS A 85 -8.61 -10.01 -7.30
C LYS A 85 -9.64 -9.90 -6.17
N VAL A 86 -9.23 -9.47 -4.99
CA VAL A 86 -10.17 -9.27 -3.86
C VAL A 86 -11.30 -8.31 -4.25
N PHE A 87 -11.01 -7.19 -4.89
CA PHE A 87 -12.04 -6.22 -5.25
C PHE A 87 -13.00 -6.75 -6.32
N ILE A 88 -12.50 -7.40 -7.35
CA ILE A 88 -13.34 -7.98 -8.41
C ILE A 88 -14.18 -9.14 -7.87
N ASP A 89 -13.59 -10.08 -7.13
CA ASP A 89 -14.28 -11.27 -6.60
C ASP A 89 -15.39 -10.91 -5.61
N ASN A 90 -15.22 -9.81 -4.86
CA ASN A 90 -16.20 -9.34 -3.86
C ASN A 90 -17.10 -8.20 -4.38
N GLY A 91 -16.98 -7.80 -5.64
CA GLY A 91 -17.79 -6.72 -6.21
C GLY A 91 -17.56 -5.34 -5.56
N ILE A 92 -16.35 -5.08 -5.06
CA ILE A 92 -15.97 -3.83 -4.39
C ILE A 92 -15.55 -2.82 -5.45
N SER A 93 -16.38 -1.81 -5.72
CA SER A 93 -16.06 -0.72 -6.66
C SER A 93 -15.36 0.48 -6.00
N ASN A 94 -15.49 0.62 -4.68
CA ASN A 94 -14.84 1.69 -3.90
C ASN A 94 -13.97 1.10 -2.79
N PRO A 95 -12.66 0.89 -3.04
CA PRO A 95 -11.73 0.35 -2.05
C PRO A 95 -11.60 1.19 -0.77
N SER A 96 -11.73 2.51 -0.85
CA SER A 96 -11.60 3.39 0.31
C SER A 96 -12.68 3.10 1.36
N ASP A 97 -13.94 2.98 0.92
CA ASP A 97 -15.06 2.65 1.81
C ASP A 97 -14.85 1.29 2.49
N TYR A 98 -14.37 0.30 1.73
CA TYR A 98 -14.08 -1.04 2.24
C TYR A 98 -13.03 -1.02 3.37
N PHE A 99 -11.94 -0.28 3.19
CA PHE A 99 -10.91 -0.17 4.23
C PHE A 99 -11.40 0.62 5.45
N ASP A 100 -12.18 1.69 5.24
CA ASP A 100 -12.77 2.47 6.32
C ASP A 100 -13.71 1.63 7.20
N GLU A 101 -14.52 0.74 6.60
CA GLU A 101 -15.37 -0.19 7.34
C GLU A 101 -14.56 -1.18 8.18
N ILE A 102 -13.48 -1.73 7.63
CA ILE A 102 -12.59 -2.64 8.37
C ILE A 102 -11.99 -1.93 9.59
N ILE A 103 -11.50 -0.69 9.42
CA ILE A 103 -10.89 0.08 10.51
C ILE A 103 -11.92 0.37 11.60
N LYS A 104 -13.14 0.77 11.24
CA LYS A 104 -14.23 1.03 12.20
C LYS A 104 -14.60 -0.22 13.00
N ASN A 105 -14.62 -1.39 12.36
CA ASN A 105 -15.01 -2.65 13.01
C ASN A 105 -13.91 -3.26 13.90
N GLN A 106 -12.69 -2.70 13.87
CA GLN A 106 -11.58 -3.11 14.75
C GLN A 106 -11.38 -2.20 15.97
N SER A 107 -12.16 -1.12 16.07
CA SER A 107 -12.14 -0.15 17.19
C SER A 107 -13.19 -0.49 18.23
#